data_AF-A0A8H8MCE4-F1
#
_entry.id   AF-A0A8H8MCE4-F1
#
_cell.length_a   1.000
_cell.length_b   1.000
_cell.length_c   1.000
_cell.angle_alpha   90.00
_cell.angle_beta   90.00
_cell.angle_gamma   90.00
#
_symmetry.space_group_name_H-M   'P 1'
#
loop_
_entity.id
_entity.type
_entity.pdbx_description
1 polymer ?
#
loop_
_entity_poly.entity_id
_entity_poly.type
_entity_poly.pdbx_seq_one_letter_code
_entity_poly.pdbx_strand_id
1 'polypeptide(L)'
;MILVPRFVCAVVTLGFCATSLIRVDDSEKYSNDLRYGIQYGPGWVQWNSHDPRDAKYLGTYSSTIIGGSRLMFSFVGTGIAYYADKTPTSGNVLVAIDGDQHLSPTQVNSNTTEHRQLIWNVMGLAPGDHQITIGTPANESHVDVVGLDFFDVTAINGDIGYAPLSIGPGARQLPANATLVDDEDALIKYSGDSWQRSDIVSSVPAPLFYNQTQHSSTRPGSSLNFTFNGTGVWYFSDEARGNANVSITIDGNEPEIVSTSNGVTRISQRLFWSKTDLIDGEHVVTVTHVGKQGEYASLDFFAYAPSPVASKARGENISITAVVGGIFGGTLSIGLLITGLLFMRRRRDDSKAGVEEGKSAEAEVYHLELSKTASRDSEATIAEGELQEAKGVA
;
A
#
# COMPACT_ATOMS: atom_id res chain seq x y z
N MET A 1 10.81 -45.94 -49.41
CA MET A 1 11.00 -45.99 -47.95
C MET A 1 10.13 -44.87 -47.39
N ILE A 2 8.96 -45.24 -46.87
CA ILE A 2 7.84 -44.34 -46.56
C ILE A 2 8.08 -43.75 -45.16
N LEU A 3 8.09 -42.42 -45.05
CA LEU A 3 8.15 -41.72 -43.76
C LEU A 3 6.85 -41.96 -42.98
N VAL A 4 6.97 -42.57 -41.80
CA VAL A 4 5.89 -42.67 -40.82
C VAL A 4 5.95 -41.43 -39.92
N PRO A 5 4.89 -40.61 -39.81
CA PRO A 5 4.87 -39.50 -38.88
C PRO A 5 4.66 -40.01 -37.44
N ARG A 6 5.50 -39.54 -36.51
CA ARG A 6 5.31 -39.74 -35.07
C ARG A 6 4.13 -38.87 -34.60
N PHE A 7 3.05 -39.51 -34.20
CA PHE A 7 1.99 -38.86 -33.42
C PHE A 7 2.54 -38.52 -32.04
N VAL A 8 2.70 -37.23 -31.76
CA VAL A 8 2.85 -36.72 -30.39
C VAL A 8 1.47 -36.82 -29.75
N CYS A 9 1.31 -37.75 -28.81
CA CYS A 9 0.14 -37.80 -27.96
C CYS A 9 0.18 -36.57 -27.05
N ALA A 10 -0.63 -35.56 -27.36
CA ALA A 10 -0.90 -34.47 -26.44
C ALA A 10 -1.69 -35.07 -25.27
N VAL A 11 -0.99 -35.31 -24.15
CA VAL A 11 -1.65 -35.53 -22.87
C VAL A 11 -2.29 -34.20 -22.50
N VAL A 12 -3.59 -34.08 -22.78
CA VAL A 12 -4.43 -33.06 -22.15
C VAL A 12 -4.54 -33.46 -20.69
N THR A 13 -3.59 -33.03 -19.87
CA THR A 13 -3.83 -32.94 -18.43
C THR A 13 -4.95 -31.92 -18.25
N LEU A 14 -6.18 -32.41 -18.11
CA LEU A 14 -7.23 -31.67 -17.42
C LEU A 14 -6.72 -31.49 -15.99
N GLY A 15 -5.97 -30.40 -15.77
CA GLY A 15 -5.61 -29.97 -14.44
C GLY A 15 -6.90 -29.62 -13.71
N PHE A 16 -7.42 -30.57 -12.93
CA PHE A 16 -8.33 -30.22 -11.84
C PHE A 16 -7.52 -29.35 -10.88
N CYS A 17 -7.63 -28.03 -11.06
CA CYS A 17 -7.04 -27.07 -10.16
C CYS A 17 -7.83 -27.18 -8.85
N ALA A 18 -7.25 -27.81 -7.84
CA ALA A 18 -7.91 -28.02 -6.56
C ALA A 18 -8.21 -26.65 -5.93
N THR A 19 -9.49 -26.26 -5.93
CA THR A 19 -9.99 -25.13 -5.14
C THR A 19 -9.74 -25.40 -3.67
N SER A 20 -9.03 -24.51 -3.00
CA SER A 20 -8.85 -24.59 -1.55
C SER A 20 -10.10 -24.05 -0.86
N LEU A 21 -10.68 -24.83 0.04
CA LEU A 21 -11.78 -24.43 0.89
C LEU A 21 -11.22 -24.04 2.25
N ILE A 22 -11.61 -22.88 2.76
CA ILE A 22 -11.13 -22.41 4.05
C ILE A 22 -12.32 -22.07 4.93
N ARG A 23 -12.36 -22.72 6.09
CA ARG A 23 -13.45 -22.60 7.05
C ARG A 23 -13.11 -21.53 8.09
N VAL A 24 -14.05 -20.64 8.33
CA VAL A 24 -13.95 -19.54 9.29
C VAL A 24 -15.03 -19.72 10.34
N ASP A 25 -14.58 -19.86 11.57
CA ASP A 25 -15.46 -20.12 12.71
C ASP A 25 -16.12 -18.82 13.21
N ASP A 26 -17.34 -18.91 13.78
CA ASP A 26 -18.04 -17.75 14.32
C ASP A 26 -17.35 -17.11 15.54
N SER A 27 -16.38 -17.80 16.15
CA SER A 27 -15.54 -17.25 17.21
C SER A 27 -14.39 -16.37 16.72
N GLU A 28 -14.09 -16.37 15.41
CA GLU A 28 -13.11 -15.46 14.80
C GLU A 28 -13.68 -14.04 14.71
N LYS A 29 -13.76 -13.36 15.85
CA LYS A 29 -14.38 -12.04 15.99
C LYS A 29 -13.37 -10.92 15.75
N TYR A 30 -13.87 -9.86 15.13
CA TYR A 30 -13.16 -8.59 15.07
C TYR A 30 -12.90 -8.01 16.48
N SER A 31 -11.70 -7.47 16.69
CA SER A 31 -11.34 -6.61 17.83
C SER A 31 -10.18 -5.67 17.47
N ASN A 32 -9.82 -4.75 18.36
CA ASN A 32 -8.65 -3.88 18.14
C ASN A 32 -7.33 -4.68 18.08
N ASP A 33 -7.25 -5.78 18.84
CA ASP A 33 -6.10 -6.68 18.87
C ASP A 33 -6.12 -7.69 17.71
N LEU A 34 -7.32 -8.12 17.30
CA LEU A 34 -7.56 -8.97 16.14
C LEU A 34 -8.29 -8.14 15.07
N ARG A 35 -7.51 -7.44 14.25
CA ARG A 35 -8.04 -6.56 13.17
C ARG A 35 -8.66 -7.32 11.99
N TYR A 36 -8.99 -8.58 12.25
CA TYR A 36 -9.46 -9.59 11.33
C TYR A 36 -10.57 -10.39 12.01
N GLY A 37 -11.53 -10.87 11.23
CA GLY A 37 -12.68 -11.63 11.72
C GLY A 37 -14.03 -11.00 11.41
N ILE A 38 -15.06 -11.65 11.94
CA ILE A 38 -16.47 -11.33 11.78
C ILE A 38 -16.82 -10.17 12.69
N GLN A 39 -17.41 -9.13 12.11
CA GLN A 39 -17.94 -7.99 12.85
C GLN A 39 -19.42 -8.24 13.14
N TYR A 40 -19.77 -8.27 14.43
CA TYR A 40 -21.16 -8.40 14.86
C TYR A 40 -21.73 -7.04 15.25
N GLY A 41 -22.90 -6.71 14.71
CA GLY A 41 -23.66 -5.55 15.13
C GLY A 41 -24.41 -5.78 16.45
N PRO A 42 -25.09 -4.75 16.97
CA PRO A 42 -25.90 -4.87 18.18
C PRO A 42 -26.96 -5.97 18.08
N GLY A 43 -27.22 -6.67 19.19
CA GLY A 43 -28.26 -7.70 19.33
C GLY A 43 -27.80 -9.13 19.07
N TRP A 44 -26.57 -9.35 18.58
CA TRP A 44 -25.99 -10.68 18.48
C TRP A 44 -25.49 -11.18 19.84
N VAL A 45 -25.82 -12.43 20.15
CA VAL A 45 -25.40 -13.17 21.34
C VAL A 45 -24.48 -14.29 20.88
N GLN A 46 -23.35 -14.45 21.56
CA GLN A 46 -22.43 -15.55 21.29
C GLN A 46 -22.46 -16.57 22.40
N TRP A 47 -22.42 -17.81 21.99
CA TRP A 47 -22.49 -18.98 22.81
C TRP A 47 -21.27 -19.86 22.54
N ASN A 48 -20.77 -20.50 23.58
CA ASN A 48 -19.75 -21.52 23.48
C ASN A 48 -20.05 -22.67 24.42
N SER A 49 -19.64 -23.86 24.00
CA SER A 49 -19.65 -25.10 24.75
C SER A 49 -18.21 -25.58 24.88
N HIS A 50 -17.89 -26.09 26.06
CA HIS A 50 -16.61 -26.75 26.31
C HIS A 50 -16.71 -28.27 26.07
N ASP A 51 -17.87 -28.76 25.60
CA ASP A 51 -18.04 -30.16 25.26
C ASP A 51 -17.51 -30.42 23.83
N PRO A 52 -16.47 -31.24 23.65
CA PRO A 52 -15.93 -31.55 22.32
C PRO A 52 -16.90 -32.37 21.44
N ARG A 53 -18.02 -32.83 21.99
CA ARG A 53 -19.08 -33.55 21.27
C ARG A 53 -20.19 -32.63 20.80
N ASP A 54 -20.04 -31.31 20.99
CA ASP A 54 -21.04 -30.36 20.55
C ASP A 54 -21.31 -30.49 19.04
N ALA A 55 -22.57 -30.29 18.67
CA ALA A 55 -22.97 -30.34 17.27
C ALA A 55 -22.62 -29.05 16.51
N LYS A 56 -22.18 -28.00 17.20
CA LYS A 56 -21.60 -26.81 16.58
C LYS A 56 -20.17 -27.03 16.13
N TYR A 57 -19.76 -26.34 15.09
CA TYR A 57 -18.36 -26.32 14.69
C TYR A 57 -17.56 -25.62 15.80
N LEU A 58 -16.46 -26.27 16.22
CA LEU A 58 -15.62 -25.88 17.37
C LEU A 58 -16.38 -25.58 18.69
N GLY A 59 -17.63 -26.00 18.82
CA GLY A 59 -18.45 -25.76 20.00
C GLY A 59 -18.92 -24.31 20.16
N THR A 60 -18.89 -23.48 19.12
CA THR A 60 -19.28 -22.05 19.17
C THR A 60 -20.49 -21.76 18.31
N TYR A 61 -21.29 -20.77 18.69
CA TYR A 61 -22.44 -20.36 17.90
C TYR A 61 -22.83 -18.92 18.20
N SER A 62 -23.12 -18.16 17.16
CA SER A 62 -23.54 -16.78 17.26
C SER A 62 -24.98 -16.66 16.76
N SER A 63 -25.85 -15.96 17.47
CA SER A 63 -27.25 -15.84 17.08
C SER A 63 -27.88 -14.51 17.48
N THR A 64 -28.96 -14.15 16.81
CA THR A 64 -29.79 -12.99 17.14
C THR A 64 -31.27 -13.33 16.95
N ILE A 65 -32.08 -12.62 17.72
CA ILE A 65 -33.54 -12.59 17.63
C ILE A 65 -34.06 -11.15 17.50
N ILE A 66 -33.17 -10.20 17.25
CA ILE A 66 -33.48 -8.77 17.20
C ILE A 66 -33.55 -8.34 15.73
N GLY A 67 -34.65 -7.70 15.34
CA GLY A 67 -34.79 -7.14 13.99
C GLY A 67 -33.79 -6.00 13.73
N GLY A 68 -33.27 -5.93 12.50
CA GLY A 68 -32.21 -4.99 12.12
C GLY A 68 -30.81 -5.30 12.65
N SER A 69 -30.62 -6.40 13.38
CA SER A 69 -29.29 -6.92 13.69
C SER A 69 -28.60 -7.39 12.42
N ARG A 70 -27.28 -7.19 12.35
CA ARG A 70 -26.44 -7.64 11.23
C ARG A 70 -25.08 -8.11 11.69
N LEU A 71 -24.45 -8.95 10.90
CA LEU A 71 -23.03 -9.23 10.94
C LEU A 71 -22.42 -8.96 9.57
N MET A 72 -21.11 -8.74 9.56
CA MET A 72 -20.35 -8.46 8.35
C MET A 72 -19.05 -9.24 8.38
N PHE A 73 -18.66 -9.77 7.22
CA PHE A 73 -17.42 -10.50 7.06
C PHE A 73 -16.81 -10.21 5.69
N SER A 74 -15.52 -9.85 5.68
CA SER A 74 -14.77 -9.60 4.46
C SER A 74 -13.79 -10.73 4.20
N PHE A 75 -13.72 -11.18 2.94
CA PHE A 75 -12.95 -12.35 2.55
C PHE A 75 -12.29 -12.18 1.18
N VAL A 76 -11.28 -13.02 0.95
CA VAL A 76 -10.61 -13.16 -0.34
C VAL A 76 -11.01 -14.48 -0.95
N GLY A 77 -11.61 -14.46 -2.14
CA GLY A 77 -12.04 -15.70 -2.74
C GLY A 77 -12.76 -15.56 -4.06
N THR A 78 -13.36 -16.67 -4.46
CA THR A 78 -14.24 -16.81 -5.63
C THR A 78 -15.62 -17.32 -5.23
N GLY A 79 -15.88 -17.49 -3.93
CA GLY A 79 -17.16 -17.96 -3.40
C GLY A 79 -17.15 -18.03 -1.88
N ILE A 80 -18.34 -18.06 -1.30
CA ILE A 80 -18.56 -18.21 0.14
C ILE A 80 -19.87 -18.95 0.39
N ALA A 81 -19.87 -19.80 1.41
CA ALA A 81 -21.03 -20.51 1.91
C ALA A 81 -21.20 -20.25 3.41
N TYR A 82 -22.44 -20.04 3.83
CA TYR A 82 -22.88 -19.68 5.17
C TYR A 82 -23.65 -20.85 5.78
N TYR A 83 -23.18 -21.32 6.95
CA TYR A 83 -23.76 -22.44 7.67
C TYR A 83 -24.29 -22.03 9.04
N ALA A 84 -25.44 -22.61 9.41
CA ALA A 84 -26.09 -22.41 10.71
C ALA A 84 -26.99 -23.60 11.08
N ASP A 85 -27.58 -23.55 12.27
CA ASP A 85 -28.65 -24.48 12.63
C ASP A 85 -29.98 -24.09 11.97
N LYS A 86 -30.72 -25.10 11.49
CA LYS A 86 -32.16 -24.97 11.21
C LYS A 86 -32.93 -25.48 12.40
N THR A 87 -33.92 -24.72 12.84
CA THR A 87 -34.78 -25.04 14.00
C THR A 87 -36.23 -24.67 13.69
N PRO A 88 -37.20 -25.12 14.49
CA PRO A 88 -38.60 -24.71 14.34
C PRO A 88 -38.81 -23.19 14.46
N THR A 89 -37.87 -22.49 15.10
CA THR A 89 -37.90 -21.05 15.34
C THR A 89 -36.91 -20.28 14.46
N SER A 90 -36.28 -20.91 13.46
CA SER A 90 -35.31 -20.22 12.59
C SER A 90 -36.01 -19.34 11.56
N GLY A 91 -35.48 -18.13 11.36
CA GLY A 91 -36.10 -17.10 10.54
C GLY A 91 -35.56 -17.00 9.14
N ASN A 92 -36.25 -16.22 8.30
CA ASN A 92 -35.67 -15.77 7.04
C ASN A 92 -34.49 -14.83 7.32
N VAL A 93 -33.46 -14.95 6.50
CA VAL A 93 -32.24 -14.16 6.61
C VAL A 93 -32.05 -13.29 5.37
N LEU A 94 -31.54 -12.09 5.56
CA LEU A 94 -31.14 -11.20 4.48
C LEU A 94 -29.65 -11.34 4.27
N VAL A 95 -29.22 -11.57 3.03
CA VAL A 95 -27.81 -11.65 2.68
C VAL A 95 -27.50 -10.57 1.63
N ALA A 96 -26.36 -9.93 1.74
CA ALA A 96 -25.83 -9.08 0.68
C ALA A 96 -24.39 -9.50 0.43
N ILE A 97 -24.02 -9.60 -0.84
CA ILE A 97 -22.63 -9.79 -1.27
C ILE A 97 -22.22 -8.53 -2.02
N ASP A 98 -21.13 -7.90 -1.60
CA ASP A 98 -20.60 -6.67 -2.21
C ASP A 98 -21.66 -5.57 -2.38
N GLY A 99 -22.53 -5.42 -1.37
CA GLY A 99 -23.59 -4.40 -1.37
C GLY A 99 -24.75 -4.68 -2.32
N ASP A 100 -24.68 -5.73 -3.14
CA ASP A 100 -25.81 -6.21 -3.92
C ASP A 100 -26.68 -7.14 -3.06
N GLN A 101 -27.97 -6.81 -3.00
CA GLN A 101 -28.91 -7.53 -2.15
C GLN A 101 -29.30 -8.86 -2.78
N HIS A 102 -29.12 -9.93 -2.01
CA HIS A 102 -29.62 -11.25 -2.34
C HIS A 102 -30.49 -11.74 -1.20
N LEU A 103 -31.81 -11.79 -1.42
CA LEU A 103 -32.66 -12.50 -0.46
C LEU A 103 -32.21 -13.96 -0.40
N SER A 104 -31.99 -14.48 0.82
CA SER A 104 -31.78 -15.90 1.04
C SER A 104 -32.99 -16.69 0.56
N PRO A 105 -32.85 -17.98 0.19
CA PRO A 105 -34.01 -18.84 -0.05
C PRO A 105 -35.03 -18.72 1.09
N THR A 106 -36.29 -18.64 0.68
CA THR A 106 -37.46 -18.63 1.56
C THR A 106 -37.50 -19.94 2.34
N GLN A 107 -37.48 -19.88 3.68
CA GLN A 107 -37.49 -20.98 4.66
C GLN A 107 -36.14 -21.57 5.07
N VAL A 108 -35.69 -21.09 6.24
CA VAL A 108 -34.53 -21.60 6.99
C VAL A 108 -34.97 -22.43 8.22
N ASN A 109 -36.27 -22.68 8.37
CA ASN A 109 -36.83 -23.46 9.47
C ASN A 109 -36.93 -24.96 9.14
N SER A 110 -36.93 -25.78 10.18
CA SER A 110 -37.08 -27.23 10.13
C SER A 110 -37.92 -27.69 11.32
N ASN A 111 -38.61 -28.84 11.22
CA ASN A 111 -39.45 -29.35 12.32
C ASN A 111 -38.64 -29.83 13.54
N THR A 112 -37.35 -30.10 13.35
CA THR A 112 -36.39 -30.53 14.37
C THR A 112 -35.10 -29.76 14.19
N THR A 113 -34.29 -29.64 15.25
CA THR A 113 -32.97 -29.01 15.12
C THR A 113 -32.07 -29.82 14.19
N GLU A 114 -31.59 -29.17 13.12
CA GLU A 114 -30.61 -29.70 12.16
C GLU A 114 -29.36 -28.82 12.24
N HIS A 115 -28.22 -29.40 12.59
CA HIS A 115 -26.99 -28.66 12.83
C HIS A 115 -26.14 -28.49 11.56
N ARG A 116 -25.38 -27.39 11.47
CA ARG A 116 -24.39 -27.14 10.40
C ARG A 116 -24.98 -27.26 8.99
N GLN A 117 -26.17 -26.71 8.80
CA GLN A 117 -26.87 -26.75 7.51
C GLN A 117 -26.42 -25.60 6.63
N LEU A 118 -26.30 -25.85 5.33
CA LEU A 118 -26.07 -24.80 4.35
C LEU A 118 -27.32 -23.90 4.30
N ILE A 119 -27.12 -22.62 4.62
CA ILE A 119 -28.19 -21.62 4.60
C ILE A 119 -28.18 -20.85 3.29
N TRP A 120 -27.00 -20.38 2.88
CA TRP A 120 -26.81 -19.60 1.68
C TRP A 120 -25.40 -19.78 1.11
N ASN A 121 -25.24 -19.69 -0.21
CA ASN A 121 -23.92 -19.62 -0.83
C ASN A 121 -23.94 -18.85 -2.15
N VAL A 122 -22.76 -18.39 -2.53
CA VAL A 122 -22.44 -17.89 -3.87
C VAL A 122 -21.09 -18.46 -4.32
N MET A 123 -20.98 -18.77 -5.61
CA MET A 123 -19.76 -19.27 -6.25
C MET A 123 -19.53 -18.51 -7.56
N GLY A 124 -18.31 -18.54 -8.07
CA GLY A 124 -17.97 -17.88 -9.34
C GLY A 124 -17.86 -16.36 -9.24
N LEU A 125 -17.65 -15.83 -8.02
CA LEU A 125 -17.24 -14.44 -7.84
C LEU A 125 -15.89 -14.22 -8.55
N ALA A 126 -15.70 -12.99 -9.05
CA ALA A 126 -14.40 -12.61 -9.61
C ALA A 126 -13.31 -12.77 -8.55
N PRO A 127 -12.12 -13.32 -8.86
CA PRO A 127 -11.06 -13.46 -7.87
C PRO A 127 -10.70 -12.12 -7.25
N GLY A 128 -10.92 -11.95 -5.94
CA GLY A 128 -10.67 -10.68 -5.29
C GLY A 128 -11.15 -10.60 -3.84
N ASP A 129 -11.21 -9.37 -3.34
CA ASP A 129 -11.80 -9.03 -2.05
C ASP A 129 -13.31 -8.87 -2.17
N HIS A 130 -14.04 -9.46 -1.23
CA HIS A 130 -15.48 -9.44 -1.14
C HIS A 130 -15.95 -9.14 0.29
N GLN A 131 -17.20 -8.71 0.42
CA GLN A 131 -17.86 -8.47 1.71
C GLN A 131 -19.24 -9.12 1.71
N ILE A 132 -19.47 -10.04 2.65
CA ILE A 132 -20.80 -10.57 2.95
C ILE A 132 -21.38 -9.81 4.15
N THR A 133 -22.64 -9.39 4.02
CA THR A 133 -23.45 -8.89 5.14
C THR A 133 -24.64 -9.81 5.33
N ILE A 134 -24.87 -10.24 6.57
CA ILE A 134 -26.00 -11.08 6.94
C ILE A 134 -26.82 -10.32 7.98
N GLY A 135 -28.12 -10.22 7.81
CA GLY A 135 -28.97 -9.52 8.77
C GLY A 135 -30.40 -10.02 8.83
N THR A 136 -31.12 -9.48 9.80
CA THR A 136 -32.54 -9.75 10.03
C THR A 136 -33.40 -8.64 9.38
N PRO A 137 -34.67 -8.92 9.05
CA PRO A 137 -35.62 -7.89 8.61
C PRO A 137 -35.65 -6.69 9.58
N ALA A 138 -35.80 -5.48 9.02
CA ALA A 138 -35.85 -4.24 9.80
C ALA A 138 -37.23 -4.04 10.46
N ASN A 139 -37.29 -3.20 11.51
CA ASN A 139 -38.51 -2.74 12.18
C ASN A 139 -39.31 -3.78 12.98
N GLU A 140 -38.69 -4.90 13.34
CA GLU A 140 -39.30 -5.92 14.20
C GLU A 140 -38.56 -6.00 15.53
N SER A 141 -39.28 -5.92 16.66
CA SER A 141 -38.65 -6.04 18.00
C SER A 141 -38.17 -7.45 18.29
N HIS A 142 -38.78 -8.44 17.64
CA HIS A 142 -38.39 -9.83 17.70
C HIS A 142 -38.56 -10.44 16.32
N VAL A 143 -37.56 -11.21 15.90
CA VAL A 143 -37.62 -12.03 14.69
C VAL A 143 -37.33 -13.48 15.08
N ASP A 144 -37.74 -14.39 14.21
CA ASP A 144 -37.28 -15.77 14.26
C ASP A 144 -35.72 -15.82 14.25
N VAL A 145 -35.15 -16.84 14.91
CA VAL A 145 -33.72 -16.95 15.18
C VAL A 145 -32.91 -16.95 13.89
N VAL A 146 -31.94 -16.05 13.80
CA VAL A 146 -30.87 -16.09 12.80
C VAL A 146 -29.57 -16.40 13.53
N GLY A 147 -28.81 -17.39 13.06
CA GLY A 147 -27.55 -17.74 13.67
C GLY A 147 -26.45 -18.06 12.69
N LEU A 148 -25.22 -18.15 13.16
CA LEU A 148 -24.01 -18.44 12.41
C LEU A 148 -23.20 -19.45 13.20
N ASP A 149 -22.82 -20.52 12.50
CA ASP A 149 -21.90 -21.55 12.98
C ASP A 149 -20.53 -21.32 12.32
N PHE A 150 -20.47 -21.31 10.99
CA PHE A 150 -19.23 -21.02 10.26
C PHE A 150 -19.48 -20.56 8.82
N PHE A 151 -18.44 -20.01 8.21
CA PHE A 151 -18.33 -19.80 6.77
C PHE A 151 -17.37 -20.80 6.13
N ASP A 152 -17.65 -21.22 4.90
CA ASP A 152 -16.69 -21.87 4.03
C ASP A 152 -16.39 -20.93 2.85
N VAL A 153 -15.16 -20.45 2.75
CA VAL A 153 -14.69 -19.58 1.65
C VAL A 153 -13.97 -20.43 0.62
N THR A 154 -14.33 -20.22 -0.65
CA THR A 154 -13.60 -20.78 -1.78
C THR A 154 -12.44 -19.84 -2.13
N ALA A 155 -11.24 -20.20 -1.71
CA ALA A 155 -10.05 -19.38 -1.86
C ALA A 155 -9.50 -19.40 -3.29
N ILE A 156 -8.64 -18.41 -3.58
CA ILE A 156 -7.92 -18.30 -4.85
C ILE A 156 -6.70 -19.22 -4.79
N ASN A 157 -6.50 -20.05 -5.82
CA ASN A 157 -5.41 -21.03 -5.84
C ASN A 157 -4.04 -20.35 -5.71
N GLY A 158 -3.24 -20.77 -4.73
CA GLY A 158 -1.90 -20.25 -4.48
C GLY A 158 -1.80 -19.21 -3.36
N ASP A 159 -2.92 -18.66 -2.88
CA ASP A 159 -2.96 -17.79 -1.70
C ASP A 159 -3.14 -18.63 -0.44
N ILE A 160 -2.02 -19.05 0.15
CA ILE A 160 -1.96 -19.67 1.49
C ILE A 160 -1.90 -18.63 2.62
N GLY A 161 -2.09 -17.35 2.29
CA GLY A 161 -2.01 -16.20 3.21
C GLY A 161 -3.37 -15.66 3.58
N TYR A 162 -4.12 -16.44 4.33
CA TYR A 162 -5.42 -16.06 4.88
C TYR A 162 -5.28 -14.86 5.85
N ALA A 163 -6.08 -13.82 5.64
CA ALA A 163 -6.49 -12.91 6.71
C ALA A 163 -7.87 -12.34 6.34
N PRO A 164 -8.95 -12.71 7.05
CA PRO A 164 -10.23 -12.03 6.87
C PRO A 164 -10.09 -10.57 7.28
N LEU A 165 -10.05 -9.64 6.33
CA LEU A 165 -9.77 -8.23 6.63
C LEU A 165 -11.00 -7.57 7.28
N SER A 166 -11.03 -7.39 8.59
CA SER A 166 -12.05 -6.52 9.22
C SER A 166 -11.76 -5.03 8.99
N ILE A 167 -10.68 -4.73 8.26
CA ILE A 167 -10.38 -3.40 7.71
C ILE A 167 -11.03 -3.26 6.31
N GLY A 168 -11.88 -4.23 5.94
CA GLY A 168 -12.66 -4.30 4.71
C GLY A 168 -11.87 -4.54 3.42
N PRO A 169 -12.55 -4.52 2.26
CA PRO A 169 -11.95 -4.88 0.98
C PRO A 169 -10.76 -3.98 0.60
N GLY A 170 -9.70 -4.56 0.05
CA GLY A 170 -8.49 -3.84 -0.41
C GLY A 170 -7.39 -3.67 0.64
N ALA A 171 -7.65 -3.94 1.93
CA ALA A 171 -6.74 -3.68 3.04
C ALA A 171 -5.60 -4.72 3.25
N ARG A 172 -5.26 -5.54 2.24
CA ARG A 172 -4.28 -6.64 2.38
C ARG A 172 -2.87 -6.19 2.80
N GLN A 173 -2.56 -4.92 2.64
CA GLN A 173 -1.21 -4.36 2.83
C GLN A 173 -1.08 -3.51 4.10
N LEU A 174 -2.09 -3.47 4.99
CA LEU A 174 -1.91 -2.76 6.24
C LEU A 174 -0.90 -3.48 7.14
N PRO A 175 0.10 -2.75 7.69
CA PRO A 175 1.05 -3.35 8.60
C PRO A 175 0.37 -3.66 9.93
N ALA A 176 0.83 -4.73 10.61
CA ALA A 176 0.23 -5.19 11.86
C ALA A 176 0.24 -4.12 12.98
N ASN A 177 1.19 -3.19 12.92
CA ASN A 177 1.32 -2.09 13.88
C ASN A 177 0.57 -0.81 13.45
N ALA A 178 -0.22 -0.83 12.37
CA ALA A 178 -1.03 0.33 11.98
C ALA A 178 -1.89 0.80 13.16
N THR A 179 -2.43 1.99 13.13
CA THR A 179 -3.41 2.49 14.11
C THR A 179 -4.67 2.88 13.35
N LEU A 180 -5.83 2.38 13.78
CA LEU A 180 -7.12 2.79 13.23
C LEU A 180 -7.59 4.05 13.96
N VAL A 181 -8.07 5.03 13.21
CA VAL A 181 -8.52 6.34 13.69
C VAL A 181 -9.95 6.53 13.19
N ASP A 182 -10.89 6.43 14.13
CA ASP A 182 -12.32 6.55 13.89
C ASP A 182 -12.68 7.94 13.36
N ASP A 183 -13.75 8.05 12.57
CA ASP A 183 -14.27 9.34 12.07
C ASP A 183 -14.70 10.31 13.19
N GLU A 184 -14.95 9.84 14.41
CA GLU A 184 -15.20 10.68 15.59
C GLU A 184 -13.91 11.12 16.32
N ASP A 185 -12.72 10.66 15.90
CA ASP A 185 -11.46 10.96 16.58
C ASP A 185 -11.05 12.45 16.46
N ALA A 186 -10.52 13.00 17.54
CA ALA A 186 -10.08 14.39 17.61
C ALA A 186 -8.91 14.73 16.66
N LEU A 187 -8.17 13.75 16.13
CA LEU A 187 -7.15 13.95 15.11
C LEU A 187 -7.75 14.37 13.75
N ILE A 188 -9.05 14.19 13.55
CA ILE A 188 -9.75 14.55 12.33
C ILE A 188 -10.48 15.89 12.54
N LYS A 189 -10.19 16.85 11.66
CA LYS A 189 -10.79 18.19 11.67
C LYS A 189 -11.65 18.39 10.43
N TYR A 190 -12.95 18.36 10.63
CA TYR A 190 -13.94 18.65 9.59
C TYR A 190 -14.05 20.15 9.33
N SER A 191 -14.12 20.51 8.06
CA SER A 191 -14.26 21.88 7.57
C SER A 191 -15.41 21.97 6.57
N GLY A 192 -16.25 22.99 6.73
CA GLY A 192 -17.51 23.17 5.99
C GLY A 192 -18.72 22.74 6.82
N ASP A 193 -19.83 23.48 6.69
CA ASP A 193 -20.99 23.40 7.59
C ASP A 193 -21.89 22.17 7.40
N SER A 194 -21.49 21.19 6.59
CA SER A 194 -22.35 20.07 6.18
C SER A 194 -21.80 18.68 6.51
N TRP A 195 -20.64 18.59 7.17
CA TRP A 195 -20.22 17.33 7.75
C TRP A 195 -21.12 16.99 8.93
N GLN A 196 -21.74 15.82 8.85
CA GLN A 196 -22.62 15.31 9.88
C GLN A 196 -22.34 13.83 10.08
N ARG A 197 -22.47 13.39 11.32
CA ARG A 197 -22.56 11.97 11.61
C ARG A 197 -23.76 11.39 10.86
N SER A 198 -23.52 10.31 10.13
CA SER A 198 -24.51 9.56 9.38
C SER A 198 -24.81 8.26 10.13
N ASP A 199 -25.92 8.24 10.85
CA ASP A 199 -26.46 7.07 11.53
C ASP A 199 -27.49 6.31 10.67
N ILE A 200 -27.99 6.95 9.62
CA ILE A 200 -29.04 6.40 8.75
C ILE A 200 -28.41 5.68 7.56
N VAL A 201 -28.46 4.34 7.61
CA VAL A 201 -28.23 3.50 6.44
C VAL A 201 -29.58 2.98 5.96
N SER A 202 -30.02 3.43 4.78
CA SER A 202 -31.28 2.99 4.17
C SER A 202 -31.20 1.64 3.44
N SER A 203 -30.06 0.94 3.53
CA SER A 203 -29.87 -0.38 2.92
C SER A 203 -30.27 -1.51 3.88
N VAL A 204 -30.72 -2.64 3.32
CA VAL A 204 -31.27 -3.78 4.07
C VAL A 204 -30.69 -5.11 3.52
N PRO A 205 -29.77 -5.82 4.22
CA PRO A 205 -29.24 -5.46 5.52
C PRO A 205 -28.33 -4.23 5.43
N ALA A 206 -28.33 -3.41 6.49
CA ALA A 206 -27.40 -2.30 6.59
C ALA A 206 -25.99 -2.84 6.86
N PRO A 207 -24.94 -2.42 6.13
CA PRO A 207 -23.57 -2.74 6.48
C PRO A 207 -23.18 -2.17 7.85
N LEU A 208 -22.03 -2.61 8.37
CA LEU A 208 -21.44 -2.11 9.61
C LEU A 208 -20.29 -1.17 9.29
N PHE A 209 -20.22 -0.04 9.98
CA PHE A 209 -19.06 0.87 9.94
C PHE A 209 -18.08 0.54 11.06
N TYR A 210 -16.84 0.98 10.94
CA TYR A 210 -15.90 0.93 12.05
C TYR A 210 -16.47 1.74 13.22
N ASN A 211 -16.37 1.20 14.42
CA ASN A 211 -16.97 1.74 15.65
C ASN A 211 -18.48 2.11 15.57
N GLN A 212 -19.19 1.65 14.53
CA GLN A 212 -20.59 1.98 14.25
C GLN A 212 -20.85 3.48 13.99
N THR A 213 -19.86 4.19 13.45
CA THR A 213 -19.89 5.62 13.13
C THR A 213 -19.50 5.86 11.68
N GLN A 214 -20.02 6.92 11.09
CA GLN A 214 -19.59 7.42 9.79
C GLN A 214 -19.88 8.92 9.75
N HIS A 215 -19.00 9.72 9.16
CA HIS A 215 -19.24 11.13 8.87
C HIS A 215 -19.39 11.32 7.38
N SER A 216 -20.35 12.14 6.97
CA SER A 216 -20.54 12.46 5.55
C SER A 216 -20.93 13.90 5.33
N SER A 217 -20.64 14.40 4.13
CA SER A 217 -21.05 15.71 3.65
C SER A 217 -21.61 15.60 2.23
N THR A 218 -22.64 16.40 1.95
CA THR A 218 -23.27 16.48 0.62
C THR A 218 -22.98 17.79 -0.12
N ARG A 219 -22.12 18.63 0.45
CA ARG A 219 -21.79 19.96 -0.10
C ARG A 219 -20.38 19.94 -0.73
N PRO A 220 -20.26 20.20 -2.04
CA PRO A 220 -18.97 20.32 -2.72
C PRO A 220 -18.07 21.35 -2.05
N GLY A 221 -16.78 21.06 -2.00
CA GLY A 221 -15.76 21.88 -1.34
C GLY A 221 -15.67 21.71 0.18
N SER A 222 -16.60 20.96 0.81
CA SER A 222 -16.39 20.53 2.20
C SER A 222 -15.17 19.62 2.27
N SER A 223 -14.40 19.73 3.34
CA SER A 223 -13.17 18.95 3.49
C SER A 223 -12.97 18.47 4.92
N LEU A 224 -12.05 17.54 5.09
CA LEU A 224 -11.53 17.15 6.39
C LEU A 224 -10.00 17.10 6.33
N ASN A 225 -9.36 17.33 7.47
CA ASN A 225 -7.93 17.16 7.65
C ASN A 225 -7.67 16.10 8.70
N PHE A 226 -6.80 15.14 8.38
CA PHE A 226 -6.30 14.14 9.32
C PHE A 226 -4.79 14.34 9.49
N THR A 227 -4.36 14.58 10.73
CA THR A 227 -2.93 14.74 11.08
C THR A 227 -2.43 13.51 11.80
N PHE A 228 -1.30 12.95 11.37
CA PHE A 228 -0.67 11.78 11.98
C PHE A 228 0.86 11.89 11.94
N ASN A 229 1.54 11.10 12.77
CA ASN A 229 2.99 10.96 12.74
C ASN A 229 3.34 9.52 12.36
N GLY A 230 3.95 9.32 11.20
CA GLY A 230 4.13 7.97 10.67
C GLY A 230 4.70 7.88 9.26
N THR A 231 4.70 6.66 8.72
CA THR A 231 5.32 6.35 7.42
C THR A 231 4.31 5.87 6.35
N GLY A 232 3.02 5.85 6.68
CA GLY A 232 1.97 5.49 5.74
C GLY A 232 0.58 5.74 6.27
N VAL A 233 -0.39 5.88 5.37
CA VAL A 233 -1.79 6.20 5.66
C VAL A 233 -2.73 5.54 4.65
N TRP A 234 -3.92 5.19 5.11
CA TRP A 234 -4.99 4.55 4.34
C TRP A 234 -6.33 5.22 4.66
N TYR A 235 -7.12 5.49 3.64
CA TYR A 235 -8.43 6.14 3.71
C TYR A 235 -9.55 5.15 3.42
N PHE A 236 -10.43 4.97 4.40
CA PHE A 236 -11.58 4.06 4.32
C PHE A 236 -12.90 4.83 4.33
N SER A 237 -13.80 4.42 3.45
CA SER A 237 -15.14 5.00 3.29
C SER A 237 -16.11 3.91 2.88
N ASP A 238 -17.40 4.25 2.82
CA ASP A 238 -18.37 3.45 2.10
C ASP A 238 -18.28 3.63 0.58
N GLU A 239 -18.70 2.59 -0.14
CA GLU A 239 -18.93 2.57 -1.58
C GLU A 239 -20.44 2.50 -1.85
N ALA A 240 -21.01 3.49 -2.54
CA ALA A 240 -22.44 3.48 -2.85
C ALA A 240 -22.77 4.34 -4.08
N ARG A 241 -23.86 4.00 -4.78
CA ARG A 241 -24.34 4.73 -5.98
C ARG A 241 -24.45 6.25 -5.79
N GLY A 242 -24.79 6.72 -4.60
CA GLY A 242 -24.98 8.15 -4.29
C GLY A 242 -23.70 8.90 -3.89
N ASN A 243 -22.55 8.23 -3.86
CA ASN A 243 -21.32 8.84 -3.38
C ASN A 243 -20.63 9.69 -4.48
N ALA A 244 -19.88 10.68 -4.02
CA ALA A 244 -19.14 11.64 -4.82
C ALA A 244 -17.73 11.13 -5.12
N ASN A 245 -17.08 11.79 -6.08
CA ASN A 245 -15.62 11.77 -6.12
C ASN A 245 -15.06 12.61 -4.96
N VAL A 246 -13.94 12.15 -4.41
CA VAL A 246 -13.15 12.91 -3.43
C VAL A 246 -11.75 13.18 -3.98
N SER A 247 -11.23 14.37 -3.69
CA SER A 247 -9.85 14.76 -3.95
C SER A 247 -9.06 14.59 -2.66
N ILE A 248 -7.96 13.84 -2.72
CA ILE A 248 -7.12 13.52 -1.57
C ILE A 248 -5.72 14.09 -1.81
N THR A 249 -5.24 14.92 -0.90
CA THR A 249 -3.85 15.42 -0.88
C THR A 249 -3.16 14.96 0.39
N ILE A 250 -1.84 14.85 0.33
CA ILE A 250 -0.99 14.66 1.50
C ILE A 250 0.12 15.70 1.47
N ASP A 251 0.32 16.40 2.59
CA ASP A 251 1.33 17.44 2.78
C ASP A 251 1.30 18.56 1.71
N GLY A 252 0.10 18.86 1.18
CA GLY A 252 -0.09 19.86 0.15
C GLY A 252 0.44 19.49 -1.25
N ASN A 253 0.83 18.23 -1.46
CA ASN A 253 1.20 17.72 -2.77
C ASN A 253 -0.01 17.64 -3.73
N GLU A 254 0.26 17.32 -5.00
CA GLU A 254 -0.75 17.18 -6.04
C GLU A 254 -1.89 16.22 -5.62
N PRO A 255 -3.15 16.59 -5.90
CA PRO A 255 -4.30 15.79 -5.50
C PRO A 255 -4.45 14.52 -6.35
N GLU A 256 -4.86 13.45 -5.67
CA GLU A 256 -5.32 12.22 -6.28
C GLU A 256 -6.86 12.17 -6.15
N ILE A 257 -7.56 12.02 -7.28
CA ILE A 257 -9.03 11.93 -7.30
C ILE A 257 -9.44 10.46 -7.31
N VAL A 258 -10.27 10.07 -6.35
CA VAL A 258 -10.86 8.73 -6.27
C VAL A 258 -12.39 8.80 -6.28
N SER A 259 -13.02 7.84 -6.97
CA SER A 259 -14.48 7.67 -6.96
C SER A 259 -14.86 6.68 -5.87
N THR A 260 -15.79 7.06 -5.00
CA THR A 260 -16.39 6.16 -4.00
C THR A 260 -17.77 5.63 -4.43
N SER A 261 -18.08 5.71 -5.72
CA SER A 261 -19.33 5.23 -6.31
C SER A 261 -19.08 4.16 -7.38
N ASN A 262 -19.79 3.04 -7.28
CA ASN A 262 -19.77 1.93 -8.27
C ASN A 262 -21.16 1.45 -8.70
N GLY A 263 -22.24 2.13 -8.30
CA GLY A 263 -23.61 1.77 -8.65
C GLY A 263 -24.28 0.68 -7.80
N VAL A 264 -23.57 0.05 -6.85
CA VAL A 264 -24.14 -0.87 -5.83
C VAL A 264 -24.92 -0.11 -4.75
N THR A 265 -25.65 -0.84 -3.91
CA THR A 265 -26.45 -0.24 -2.83
C THR A 265 -25.55 0.39 -1.77
N ARG A 266 -24.70 -0.43 -1.12
CA ARG A 266 -23.67 0.03 -0.17
C ARG A 266 -22.70 -1.08 0.24
N ILE A 267 -21.40 -0.79 0.23
CA ILE A 267 -20.33 -1.57 0.89
C ILE A 267 -19.69 -0.62 1.90
N SER A 268 -19.45 -1.03 3.14
CA SER A 268 -18.74 -0.20 4.14
C SER A 268 -17.28 -0.59 4.28
N GLN A 269 -16.50 0.24 5.00
CA GLN A 269 -15.11 -0.05 5.37
C GLN A 269 -14.21 -0.36 4.16
N ARG A 270 -14.41 0.28 3.01
CA ARG A 270 -13.64 0.00 1.79
C ARG A 270 -12.43 0.91 1.67
N LEU A 271 -11.27 0.32 1.36
CA LEU A 271 -10.06 1.08 1.06
C LEU A 271 -10.20 1.76 -0.30
N PHE A 272 -10.08 3.08 -0.34
CA PHE A 272 -10.09 3.84 -1.59
C PHE A 272 -8.75 4.47 -1.94
N TRP A 273 -7.94 4.76 -0.94
CA TRP A 273 -6.66 5.44 -1.16
C TRP A 273 -5.65 5.09 -0.07
N SER A 274 -4.38 5.03 -0.45
CA SER A 274 -3.29 4.85 0.49
C SER A 274 -2.01 5.52 0.00
N LYS A 275 -1.17 5.95 0.94
CA LYS A 275 0.21 6.36 0.68
C LYS A 275 1.13 5.64 1.65
N THR A 276 2.13 4.95 1.12
CA THR A 276 3.17 4.25 1.89
C THR A 276 4.53 4.90 1.66
N ASP A 277 5.54 4.43 2.38
CA ASP A 277 6.94 4.85 2.21
C ASP A 277 7.14 6.36 2.39
N LEU A 278 6.30 6.96 3.22
CA LEU A 278 6.45 8.36 3.65
C LEU A 278 7.69 8.49 4.54
N ILE A 279 8.35 9.63 4.45
CA ILE A 279 9.44 9.97 5.36
C ILE A 279 8.85 10.06 6.77
N ASP A 280 9.42 9.33 7.72
CA ASP A 280 8.97 9.36 9.12
C ASP A 280 8.84 10.80 9.65
N GLY A 281 7.64 11.18 10.05
CA GLY A 281 7.32 12.51 10.50
C GLY A 281 5.83 12.81 10.53
N GLU A 282 5.52 14.06 10.88
CA GLU A 282 4.15 14.57 10.87
C GLU A 282 3.69 14.79 9.44
N HIS A 283 2.50 14.28 9.13
CA HIS A 283 1.84 14.37 7.84
C HIS A 283 0.40 14.86 8.01
N VAL A 284 -0.10 15.53 6.98
CA VAL A 284 -1.51 15.98 6.93
C VAL A 284 -2.16 15.50 5.65
N VAL A 285 -3.21 14.69 5.79
CA VAL A 285 -4.10 14.31 4.69
C VAL A 285 -5.29 15.24 4.66
N THR A 286 -5.58 15.79 3.49
CA THR A 286 -6.81 16.54 3.24
C THR A 286 -7.69 15.78 2.26
N VAL A 287 -8.94 15.51 2.64
CA VAL A 287 -9.95 14.91 1.75
C VAL A 287 -11.01 15.96 1.47
N THR A 288 -11.29 16.21 0.19
CA THR A 288 -12.22 17.25 -0.25
C THR A 288 -13.30 16.67 -1.16
N HIS A 289 -14.55 17.03 -0.89
CA HIS A 289 -15.69 16.71 -1.76
C HIS A 289 -15.57 17.46 -3.09
N VAL A 290 -15.44 16.74 -4.21
CA VAL A 290 -15.33 17.32 -5.56
C VAL A 290 -16.43 16.85 -6.52
N GLY A 291 -17.47 16.22 -5.97
CA GLY A 291 -18.66 15.85 -6.72
C GLY A 291 -19.69 16.97 -6.82
N LYS A 292 -20.95 16.59 -7.03
CA LYS A 292 -22.10 17.50 -7.12
C LYS A 292 -22.81 17.65 -5.77
N GLN A 293 -23.57 18.74 -5.63
CA GLN A 293 -24.45 18.94 -4.49
C GLN A 293 -25.43 17.76 -4.36
N GLY A 294 -25.50 17.17 -3.16
CA GLY A 294 -26.36 16.02 -2.87
C GLY A 294 -25.68 14.65 -3.02
N GLU A 295 -24.52 14.57 -3.69
CA GLU A 295 -23.68 13.36 -3.66
C GLU A 295 -22.89 13.32 -2.34
N TYR A 296 -22.59 12.13 -1.82
CA TYR A 296 -21.96 11.97 -0.51
C TYR A 296 -20.43 11.82 -0.62
N ALA A 297 -19.68 12.71 0.04
CA ALA A 297 -18.32 12.40 0.47
C ALA A 297 -18.40 11.90 1.90
N SER A 298 -17.87 10.71 2.18
CA SER A 298 -17.96 10.07 3.50
C SER A 298 -16.58 9.68 4.01
N LEU A 299 -16.44 9.57 5.32
CA LEU A 299 -15.32 8.92 5.99
C LEU A 299 -15.90 7.90 6.98
N ASP A 300 -15.34 6.70 6.95
CA ASP A 300 -15.56 5.66 7.97
C ASP A 300 -14.41 5.71 8.98
N PHE A 301 -13.17 5.51 8.53
CA PHE A 301 -11.98 5.66 9.36
C PHE A 301 -10.72 5.89 8.53
N PHE A 302 -9.67 6.36 9.19
CA PHE A 302 -8.30 6.29 8.67
C PHE A 302 -7.55 5.15 9.33
N ALA A 303 -6.53 4.64 8.65
CA ALA A 303 -5.46 3.93 9.31
C ALA A 303 -4.13 4.61 9.00
N TYR A 304 -3.17 4.55 9.93
CA TYR A 304 -1.80 5.00 9.65
C TYR A 304 -0.76 4.07 10.27
N ALA A 305 0.42 3.99 9.65
CA ALA A 305 1.56 3.25 10.17
C ALA A 305 2.32 4.21 11.09
N PRO A 306 2.26 4.06 12.43
CA PRO A 306 2.89 5.00 13.34
C PRO A 306 4.41 4.99 13.17
N SER A 307 5.02 6.13 13.45
CA SER A 307 6.48 6.24 13.51
C SER A 307 7.05 5.11 14.36
N PRO A 308 8.17 4.48 13.94
CA PRO A 308 8.85 3.54 14.79
C PRO A 308 9.09 4.20 16.14
N VAL A 309 8.65 3.57 17.23
CA VAL A 309 8.93 4.08 18.57
C VAL A 309 10.45 4.27 18.63
N ALA A 310 10.90 5.51 18.82
CA ALA A 310 12.31 5.80 18.99
C ALA A 310 12.79 4.88 20.12
N SER A 311 13.55 3.84 19.78
CA SER A 311 14.12 2.96 20.79
C SER A 311 14.88 3.90 21.71
N LYS A 312 14.49 3.93 22.99
CA LYS A 312 15.23 4.69 23.99
C LYS A 312 16.61 4.05 24.06
N ALA A 313 17.51 4.51 23.20
CA ALA A 313 18.88 4.09 23.18
C ALA A 313 19.38 4.32 24.60
N ARG A 314 19.77 3.23 25.26
CA ARG A 314 20.47 3.30 26.54
C ARG A 314 21.61 4.29 26.33
N GLY A 315 21.52 5.42 27.03
CA GLY A 315 22.29 6.61 26.69
C GLY A 315 23.77 6.33 26.54
N GLU A 316 24.25 6.39 25.30
CA GLU A 316 25.52 7.02 25.02
C GLU A 316 25.20 8.36 24.36
N ASN A 317 25.64 9.42 25.01
CA ASN A 317 25.47 10.79 24.55
C ASN A 317 26.16 10.96 23.20
N ILE A 318 25.41 10.84 22.10
CA ILE A 318 25.83 11.39 20.82
C ILE A 318 25.12 12.73 20.67
N SER A 319 25.89 13.79 20.87
CA SER A 319 25.45 15.16 20.68
C SER A 319 24.95 15.38 19.25
N ILE A 320 23.72 15.87 19.12
CA ILE A 320 23.03 16.13 17.84
C ILE A 320 23.67 17.29 17.03
N THR A 321 24.69 17.97 17.57
CA THR A 321 25.51 18.90 16.78
C THR A 321 26.49 18.22 15.81
N ALA A 322 26.66 16.88 15.86
CA ALA A 322 27.66 16.18 15.05
C ALA A 322 27.18 15.68 13.67
N VAL A 323 25.86 15.45 13.46
CA VAL A 323 25.38 14.85 12.20
C VAL A 323 25.06 15.88 11.12
N VAL A 324 24.63 17.10 11.49
CA VAL A 324 24.40 18.19 10.52
C VAL A 324 25.72 18.89 10.11
N GLY A 325 26.77 18.81 10.93
CA GLY A 325 28.09 19.38 10.61
C GLY A 325 28.93 18.55 9.63
N GLY A 326 28.70 17.24 9.52
CA GLY A 326 29.50 16.34 8.69
C GLY A 326 29.19 16.41 7.19
N ILE A 327 27.92 16.63 6.82
CA ILE A 327 27.48 16.61 5.42
C ILE A 327 27.87 17.92 4.70
N PHE A 328 27.76 19.07 5.39
CA PHE A 328 28.18 20.37 4.83
C PHE A 328 29.70 20.59 4.91
N GLY A 329 30.38 20.05 5.93
CA GLY A 329 31.84 20.13 6.04
C GLY A 329 32.58 19.24 5.03
N GLY A 330 32.12 18.01 4.80
CA GLY A 330 32.74 17.06 3.88
C GLY A 330 32.60 17.46 2.41
N THR A 331 31.44 17.95 2.00
CA THR A 331 31.18 18.36 0.60
C THR A 331 31.95 19.63 0.21
N LEU A 332 32.07 20.61 1.12
CA LEU A 332 32.87 21.81 0.89
C LEU A 332 34.38 21.52 0.92
N SER A 333 34.84 20.61 1.79
CA SER A 333 36.25 20.23 1.88
C SER A 333 36.72 19.41 0.68
N ILE A 334 35.91 18.48 0.17
CA ILE A 334 36.20 17.70 -1.04
C ILE A 334 36.16 18.62 -2.27
N GLY A 335 35.20 19.55 -2.33
CA GLY A 335 35.15 20.58 -3.37
C GLY A 335 36.44 21.40 -3.43
N LEU A 336 36.87 21.97 -2.30
CA LEU A 336 38.11 22.76 -2.20
C LEU A 336 39.38 21.94 -2.47
N LEU A 337 39.42 20.65 -2.10
CA LEU A 337 40.52 19.75 -2.42
C LEU A 337 40.59 19.45 -3.93
N ILE A 338 39.45 19.22 -4.59
CA ILE A 338 39.39 19.02 -6.04
C ILE A 338 39.77 20.30 -6.77
N THR A 339 39.24 21.46 -6.36
CA THR A 339 39.62 22.75 -6.96
C THR A 339 41.11 23.06 -6.74
N GLY A 340 41.63 22.77 -5.55
CA GLY A 340 43.06 22.90 -5.23
C GLY A 340 43.95 21.97 -6.05
N LEU A 341 43.54 20.71 -6.25
CA LEU A 341 44.26 19.75 -7.10
C LEU A 341 44.22 20.14 -8.57
N LEU A 342 43.11 20.66 -9.07
CA LEU A 342 43.00 21.18 -10.44
C LEU A 342 43.85 22.45 -10.63
N PHE A 343 43.86 23.35 -9.64
CA PHE A 343 44.72 24.54 -9.66
C PHE A 343 46.21 24.19 -9.60
N MET A 344 46.59 23.22 -8.76
CA MET A 344 47.97 22.72 -8.69
C MET A 344 48.39 21.99 -9.97
N ARG A 345 47.48 21.22 -10.61
CA ARG A 345 47.74 20.63 -11.93
C ARG A 345 47.95 21.70 -13.00
N ARG A 346 47.08 22.70 -13.06
CA ARG A 346 47.20 23.82 -14.01
C ARG A 346 48.52 24.59 -13.79
N ARG A 347 48.89 24.86 -12.55
CA ARG A 347 50.17 25.51 -12.22
C ARG A 347 51.39 24.62 -12.54
N ARG A 348 51.24 23.30 -12.46
CA ARG A 348 52.27 22.33 -12.86
C ARG A 348 52.40 22.24 -14.38
N ASP A 349 51.32 22.46 -15.12
CA ASP A 349 51.33 22.53 -16.58
C ASP A 349 51.88 23.89 -17.05
N ASP A 350 51.55 24.99 -16.38
CA ASP A 350 52.13 26.32 -16.65
C ASP A 350 53.64 26.37 -16.35
N SER A 351 54.10 25.66 -15.31
CA SER A 351 55.54 25.52 -15.01
C SER A 351 56.26 24.57 -15.97
N LYS A 352 55.56 23.62 -16.61
CA LYS A 352 56.13 22.84 -17.71
C LYS A 352 56.19 23.65 -19.01
N ALA A 353 55.16 24.45 -19.29
CA ALA A 353 55.14 25.36 -20.43
C ALA A 353 56.26 26.41 -20.32
N GLY A 354 56.47 27.02 -19.15
CA GLY A 354 57.58 27.96 -18.92
C GLY A 354 58.98 27.31 -18.93
N VAL A 355 59.09 26.01 -18.62
CA VAL A 355 60.35 25.26 -18.72
C VAL A 355 60.63 24.82 -20.16
N GLU A 356 59.61 24.54 -20.98
CA GLU A 356 59.78 24.30 -22.43
C GLU A 356 60.10 25.60 -23.19
N GLU A 357 59.48 26.72 -22.83
CA GLU A 357 59.80 28.04 -23.40
C GLU A 357 61.22 28.51 -23.00
N GLY A 358 61.64 28.23 -21.76
CA GLY A 358 63.02 28.45 -21.29
C GLY A 358 64.08 27.57 -21.97
N LYS A 359 63.75 26.29 -22.26
CA LYS A 359 64.64 25.39 -23.02
C LYS A 359 64.74 25.76 -24.50
N SER A 360 63.68 26.34 -25.08
CA SER A 360 63.72 26.88 -26.45
C SER A 360 64.61 28.11 -26.55
N ALA A 361 64.56 29.01 -25.58
CA ALA A 361 65.43 30.18 -25.51
C ALA A 361 66.91 29.80 -25.25
N GLU A 362 67.18 28.78 -24.44
CA GLU A 362 68.54 28.28 -24.20
C GLU A 362 69.10 27.57 -25.45
N ALA A 363 68.28 26.80 -26.20
CA ALA A 363 68.68 26.20 -27.47
C ALA A 363 69.00 27.23 -28.58
N GLU A 364 68.32 28.39 -28.57
CA GLU A 364 68.59 29.48 -29.51
C GLU A 364 69.92 30.21 -29.19
N VAL A 365 70.29 30.29 -27.91
CA VAL A 365 71.59 30.83 -27.46
C VAL A 365 72.75 29.88 -27.80
N TYR A 366 72.57 28.56 -27.68
CA TYR A 366 73.57 27.58 -28.11
C TYR A 366 73.79 27.58 -29.64
N HIS A 367 72.75 27.82 -30.45
CA HIS A 367 72.90 27.96 -31.90
C HIS A 367 73.61 29.27 -32.32
N LEU A 368 73.51 30.34 -31.53
CA LEU A 368 74.22 31.60 -31.77
C LEU A 368 75.71 31.53 -31.37
N GLU A 369 76.07 30.82 -30.30
CA GLU A 369 77.48 30.61 -29.92
C GLU A 369 78.22 29.64 -30.85
N LEU A 370 77.57 28.60 -31.39
CA LEU A 370 78.17 27.70 -32.38
C LEU A 370 78.47 28.38 -33.73
N SER A 371 77.72 29.42 -34.12
CA SER A 371 78.01 30.21 -35.32
C SER A 371 79.21 31.16 -35.16
N LYS A 372 79.55 31.56 -33.92
CA LYS A 372 80.72 32.42 -33.64
C LYS A 372 82.03 31.64 -33.50
N THR A 373 81.98 30.36 -33.13
CA THR A 373 83.16 29.47 -33.15
C THR A 373 83.46 28.91 -34.54
N ALA A 374 82.45 28.69 -35.40
CA ALA A 374 82.68 28.28 -36.79
C ALA A 374 83.32 29.37 -37.68
N SER A 375 83.30 30.64 -37.24
CA SER A 375 83.98 31.77 -37.90
C SER A 375 85.43 31.96 -37.46
N ARG A 376 85.90 31.30 -36.39
CA ARG A 376 87.28 31.43 -35.88
C ARG A 376 88.21 30.30 -36.28
N ASP A 377 87.68 29.17 -36.76
CA ASP A 377 88.48 28.03 -37.23
C ASP A 377 88.69 28.00 -38.77
N SER A 378 88.09 28.92 -39.53
CA SER A 378 88.36 29.09 -40.96
C SER A 378 89.55 30.01 -41.29
N GLU A 379 90.15 30.68 -40.29
CA GLU A 379 91.34 31.54 -40.47
C GLU A 379 92.65 30.88 -39.99
N ALA A 380 92.63 29.65 -39.45
CA ALA A 380 93.81 28.97 -38.92
C ALA A 380 94.27 27.73 -39.72
N THR A 381 93.64 27.40 -40.85
CA THR A 381 93.99 26.21 -41.67
C THR A 381 94.19 26.52 -43.15
N ILE A 382 94.81 27.65 -43.50
CA ILE A 382 95.51 27.86 -44.78
C ILE A 382 96.78 28.68 -44.53
N ALA A 383 97.63 28.18 -43.62
CA ALA A 383 99.01 28.67 -43.43
C ALA A 383 100.05 27.53 -43.41
N GLU A 384 99.62 26.28 -43.59
CA GLU A 384 100.53 25.14 -43.76
C GLU A 384 100.01 24.26 -44.91
N GLY A 385 100.59 24.47 -46.09
CA GLY A 385 100.17 23.81 -47.34
C GLY A 385 100.84 24.36 -48.60
N GLU A 386 101.59 25.46 -48.51
CA GLU A 386 102.66 25.79 -49.48
C GLU A 386 103.92 24.98 -49.14
N LEU A 387 104.01 23.73 -49.62
CA LEU A 387 105.24 23.13 -50.16
C LEU A 387 104.99 21.65 -50.56
N GLN A 388 104.55 21.45 -51.80
CA GLN A 388 105.00 20.35 -52.66
C GLN A 388 104.52 20.70 -54.08
N GLU A 389 105.37 21.38 -54.84
CA GLU A 389 106.12 20.78 -55.95
C GLU A 389 105.19 20.08 -56.95
N ALA A 390 104.87 20.73 -58.07
CA ALA A 390 105.72 20.83 -59.25
C ALA A 390 105.46 19.70 -60.25
N LYS A 391 105.48 20.11 -61.54
CA LYS A 391 105.34 19.32 -62.77
C LYS A 391 103.87 19.06 -63.12
N GLY A 392 103.33 19.46 -64.26
CA GLY A 392 103.87 19.84 -65.56
C GLY A 392 102.74 19.49 -66.54
N VAL A 393 102.10 20.47 -67.19
CA VAL A 393 102.31 20.79 -68.61
C VAL A 393 102.09 19.59 -69.53
N ALA A 394 100.93 19.54 -70.19
CA ALA A 394 100.73 19.65 -71.65
C ALA A 394 99.37 19.07 -72.05
#